data_AF-C0DY24-F1
#
_entry.id   AF-C0DY24-F1
#
_cell.length_a   1.000
_cell.length_b   1.000
_cell.length_c   1.000
_cell.angle_alpha   90.00
_cell.angle_beta   90.00
_cell.angle_gamma   90.00
#
_symmetry.space_group_name_H-M   'P 1'
#
loop_
_entity.id
_entity.type
_entity.pdbx_description
1 polymer ?
#
loop_
_entity_poly.entity_id
_entity_poly.type
_entity_poly.pdbx_seq_one_letter_code
_entity_poly.pdbx_strand_id
1 'polypeptide(L)'
;MELSSQRQEEFDKAHPGDQYIAERCRFGIRANLQAAGADTNDPAYAELLSTADQACINYIIRGRLAGLFKHIHEHTNLDGADAAKPGQIKLSLPATEHFPFLKSAAQQGNTVEFTFNDIIPQLSGRKLVATFGIEKGYSDNQLAFSGSDQTTVPHELLLYNILPPSARHADADTDTDTDGDNTTD
;
A
#
# COMPACT_ATOMS: atom_id res chain seq x y z
N MET A 1 -18.47 25.70 -14.14
CA MET A 1 -18.12 25.18 -12.81
C MET A 1 -19.27 24.35 -12.23
N GLU A 2 -20.54 24.79 -12.35
CA GLU A 2 -21.74 24.03 -11.93
C GLU A 2 -21.94 22.69 -12.67
N LEU A 3 -21.84 22.67 -14.01
CA LEU A 3 -22.03 21.47 -14.84
C LEU A 3 -20.97 20.37 -14.61
N SER A 4 -19.73 20.75 -14.30
CA SER A 4 -18.66 19.79 -13.98
C SER A 4 -18.88 19.16 -12.60
N SER A 5 -19.42 19.91 -11.64
CA SER A 5 -19.77 19.40 -10.30
C SER A 5 -20.93 18.40 -10.37
N GLN A 6 -22.00 18.73 -11.10
CA GLN A 6 -23.14 17.82 -11.28
C GLN A 6 -22.74 16.51 -11.96
N ARG A 7 -21.93 16.57 -13.01
CA ARG A 7 -21.45 15.36 -13.71
C ARG A 7 -20.59 14.48 -12.79
N GLN A 8 -19.74 15.09 -11.95
CA GLN A 8 -18.93 14.35 -10.99
C GLN A 8 -19.80 13.66 -9.93
N GLU A 9 -20.80 14.35 -9.38
CA GLU A 9 -21.72 13.79 -8.39
C GLU A 9 -22.57 12.63 -8.95
N GLU A 10 -23.07 12.75 -10.18
CA GLU A 10 -23.79 11.67 -10.86
C GLU A 10 -22.88 10.46 -11.10
N PHE A 11 -21.63 10.72 -11.53
CA PHE A 11 -20.65 9.68 -11.73
C PHE A 11 -20.32 8.93 -10.44
N ASP A 12 -20.07 9.65 -9.34
CA ASP A 12 -19.76 9.05 -8.03
C ASP A 12 -20.94 8.23 -7.47
N LYS A 13 -22.19 8.66 -7.70
CA LYS A 13 -23.39 7.87 -7.34
C LYS A 13 -23.51 6.57 -8.13
N ALA A 14 -23.14 6.59 -9.41
CA ALA A 14 -23.18 5.40 -10.27
C ALA A 14 -22.02 4.43 -9.99
N HIS A 15 -20.92 4.93 -9.43
CA HIS A 15 -19.68 4.18 -9.19
C HIS A 15 -19.29 4.18 -7.69
N PRO A 16 -20.17 3.68 -6.79
CA PRO A 16 -19.89 3.71 -5.36
C PRO A 16 -18.85 2.65 -4.97
N GLY A 17 -17.86 3.07 -4.18
CA GLY A 17 -16.93 2.16 -3.51
C GLY A 17 -15.74 1.70 -4.36
N ASP A 18 -15.04 0.70 -3.83
CA ASP A 18 -13.69 0.33 -4.30
C ASP A 18 -13.70 -0.53 -5.58
N GLN A 19 -14.83 -1.15 -5.95
CA GLN A 19 -14.97 -1.90 -7.21
C GLN A 19 -14.87 -1.04 -8.47
N TYR A 20 -15.00 0.28 -8.33
CA TYR A 20 -14.95 1.23 -9.45
C TYR A 20 -13.72 2.13 -9.42
N ILE A 21 -12.67 1.77 -8.67
CA ILE A 21 -11.44 2.58 -8.59
C ILE A 21 -10.88 2.90 -9.98
N ALA A 22 -10.85 1.92 -10.89
CA ALA A 22 -10.31 2.10 -12.24
C ALA A 22 -11.16 3.09 -13.06
N GLU A 23 -12.49 2.94 -13.02
CA GLU A 23 -13.44 3.81 -13.70
C GLU A 23 -13.35 5.24 -13.17
N ARG A 24 -13.25 5.40 -11.85
CA ARG A 24 -13.11 6.72 -11.19
C ARG A 24 -11.80 7.41 -11.55
N CYS A 25 -10.69 6.68 -11.56
CA CYS A 25 -9.41 7.20 -12.02
C CYS A 25 -9.47 7.67 -13.48
N ARG A 26 -9.96 6.80 -14.37
CA ARG A 26 -10.11 7.12 -15.81
C ARG A 26 -10.98 8.34 -16.04
N PHE A 27 -12.09 8.45 -15.30
CA PHE A 27 -13.00 9.58 -15.41
C PHE A 27 -12.32 10.89 -15.01
N GLY A 28 -11.69 10.94 -13.83
CA GLY A 28 -11.03 12.14 -13.33
C GLY A 28 -9.84 12.58 -14.19
N ILE A 29 -8.99 11.63 -14.61
CA ILE A 29 -7.80 11.93 -15.43
C ILE A 29 -8.22 12.48 -16.79
N ARG A 30 -9.17 11.84 -17.47
CA ARG A 30 -9.67 12.32 -18.76
C ARG A 30 -10.29 13.72 -18.65
N ALA A 31 -11.07 13.97 -17.59
CA ALA A 31 -11.65 15.29 -17.35
C ALA A 31 -10.56 16.36 -17.17
N ASN A 32 -9.51 16.07 -16.40
CA ASN A 32 -8.39 16.99 -16.19
C ASN A 32 -7.57 17.24 -17.47
N LEU A 33 -7.27 16.19 -18.24
CA LEU A 33 -6.54 16.32 -19.50
C LEU A 33 -7.33 17.13 -20.55
N GLN A 34 -8.64 16.90 -20.65
CA GLN A 34 -9.51 17.68 -21.53
C GLN A 34 -9.56 19.16 -21.10
N ALA A 35 -9.67 19.43 -19.80
CA ALA A 35 -9.66 20.80 -19.28
C ALA A 35 -8.31 21.51 -19.53
N ALA A 36 -7.20 20.76 -19.56
CA ALA A 36 -5.87 21.27 -19.89
C ALA A 36 -5.65 21.47 -21.40
N GLY A 37 -6.61 21.10 -22.26
CA GLY A 37 -6.49 21.22 -23.71
C GLY A 37 -5.59 20.16 -24.36
N ALA A 38 -5.42 18.99 -23.74
CA ALA A 38 -4.65 17.91 -24.32
C ALA A 38 -5.24 17.45 -25.66
N ASP A 39 -4.39 17.30 -26.69
CA ASP A 39 -4.80 16.80 -28.00
C ASP A 39 -4.99 15.28 -27.95
N THR A 40 -6.25 14.85 -28.09
CA THR A 40 -6.60 13.42 -28.06
C THR A 40 -6.14 12.66 -29.31
N ASN A 41 -5.68 13.35 -30.36
CA ASN A 41 -5.15 12.73 -31.57
C ASN A 41 -3.63 12.53 -31.52
N ASP A 42 -2.94 13.13 -30.54
CA ASP A 42 -1.51 12.91 -30.35
C ASP A 42 -1.25 11.44 -29.94
N PRO A 43 -0.38 10.70 -30.63
CA PRO A 43 0.00 9.35 -30.21
C PRO A 43 0.49 9.25 -28.75
N ALA A 44 1.14 10.29 -28.22
CA ALA A 44 1.58 10.36 -26.83
C ALA A 44 0.42 10.47 -25.83
N TYR A 45 -0.77 10.91 -26.26
CA TYR A 45 -1.95 11.01 -25.41
C TYR A 45 -2.37 9.66 -24.84
N ALA A 46 -2.32 8.60 -25.64
CA ALA A 46 -2.69 7.25 -25.20
C ALA A 46 -1.73 6.71 -24.14
N GLU A 47 -0.42 6.94 -24.32
CA GLU A 47 0.61 6.54 -23.36
C GLU A 47 0.50 7.32 -22.05
N LEU A 48 0.32 8.64 -22.12
CA LEU A 48 0.07 9.50 -20.97
C LEU A 48 -1.16 9.05 -20.20
N LEU A 49 -2.27 8.80 -20.92
CA LEU A 49 -3.53 8.39 -20.30
C LEU A 49 -3.38 7.04 -19.58
N SER A 50 -2.77 6.06 -20.24
CA SER A 50 -2.53 4.75 -19.62
C SER A 50 -1.63 4.85 -18.39
N THR A 51 -0.57 5.66 -18.46
CA THR A 51 0.36 5.86 -17.34
C THR A 51 -0.33 6.56 -16.16
N ALA A 52 -1.08 7.62 -16.44
CA ALA A 52 -1.82 8.35 -15.43
C ALA A 52 -2.89 7.47 -14.77
N ASP A 53 -3.63 6.68 -15.58
CA ASP A 53 -4.67 5.77 -15.09
C ASP A 53 -4.07 4.77 -14.08
N GLN A 54 -2.96 4.13 -14.45
CA GLN A 54 -2.28 3.18 -13.56
C GLN A 54 -1.72 3.86 -12.31
N ALA A 55 -1.12 5.04 -12.44
CA ALA A 55 -0.60 5.78 -11.29
C ALA A 55 -1.71 6.11 -10.27
N CYS A 56 -2.88 6.56 -10.73
CA CYS A 56 -4.03 6.82 -9.89
C CYS A 56 -4.55 5.54 -9.20
N ILE A 57 -4.72 4.46 -9.97
CA ILE A 57 -5.19 3.17 -9.44
C ILE A 57 -4.24 2.67 -8.35
N ASN A 58 -2.94 2.65 -8.64
CA ASN A 58 -1.90 2.19 -7.71
C ASN A 58 -1.86 3.05 -6.45
N TYR A 59 -1.98 4.37 -6.57
CA TYR A 59 -2.00 5.28 -5.43
C TYR A 59 -3.17 4.99 -4.48
N ILE A 60 -4.39 4.83 -5.03
CA ILE A 60 -5.58 4.54 -4.20
C ILE A 60 -5.45 3.19 -3.51
N ILE A 61 -5.00 2.14 -4.24
CA ILE A 61 -4.82 0.80 -3.66
C ILE A 61 -3.74 0.83 -2.56
N ARG A 62 -2.60 1.48 -2.80
CA ARG A 62 -1.56 1.67 -1.76
C ARG A 62 -2.14 2.34 -0.52
N GLY A 63 -3.00 3.35 -0.68
CA GLY A 63 -3.71 3.98 0.42
C GLY A 63 -4.63 3.04 1.19
N ARG A 64 -5.35 2.14 0.50
CA ARG A 64 -6.18 1.10 1.13
C ARG A 64 -5.34 0.10 1.92
N LEU A 65 -4.22 -0.37 1.35
CA LEU A 65 -3.29 -1.27 2.04
C LEU A 65 -2.64 -0.59 3.25
N ALA A 66 -2.25 0.68 3.13
CA ALA A 66 -1.75 1.49 4.25
C ALA A 66 -2.77 1.60 5.39
N GLY A 67 -4.05 1.71 5.05
CA GLY A 67 -5.14 1.72 6.01
C GLY A 67 -5.17 0.48 6.91
N LEU A 68 -4.80 -0.69 6.39
CA LEU A 68 -4.73 -1.93 7.17
C LEU A 68 -3.67 -1.85 8.28
N PHE A 69 -2.46 -1.43 7.91
CA PHE A 69 -1.36 -1.29 8.88
C PHE A 69 -1.61 -0.16 9.86
N LYS A 70 -2.18 0.95 9.38
CA LYS A 70 -2.61 2.06 10.24
C LYS A 70 -3.63 1.58 11.28
N HIS A 71 -4.63 0.81 10.88
CA HIS A 71 -5.60 0.24 11.82
C HIS A 71 -4.90 -0.61 12.90
N ILE A 72 -3.99 -1.50 12.51
CA ILE A 72 -3.24 -2.32 13.48
C ILE A 72 -2.45 -1.43 14.44
N HIS A 73 -1.76 -0.41 13.91
CA HIS A 73 -0.95 0.50 14.70
C HIS A 73 -1.80 1.29 15.72
N GLU A 74 -2.96 1.79 15.31
CA GLU A 74 -3.84 2.60 16.17
C GLU A 74 -4.59 1.77 17.23
N HIS A 75 -4.80 0.48 16.99
CA HIS A 75 -5.68 -0.35 17.84
C HIS A 75 -4.96 -1.48 18.58
N THR A 76 -3.67 -1.69 18.33
CA THR A 76 -2.87 -2.67 19.08
C THR A 76 -2.27 -2.01 20.31
N ASN A 77 -2.58 -2.54 21.49
CA ASN A 77 -1.92 -2.09 22.72
C ASN A 77 -0.48 -2.64 22.79
N LEU A 78 0.50 -1.75 22.94
CA LEU A 78 1.92 -2.07 23.06
C LEU A 78 2.46 -1.88 24.48
N ASP A 79 1.60 -1.54 25.45
CA ASP A 79 1.99 -1.39 26.85
C ASP A 79 2.59 -2.68 27.40
N GLY A 80 3.83 -2.59 27.87
CA GLY A 80 4.58 -3.73 28.39
C GLY A 80 5.02 -4.75 27.34
N ALA A 81 4.92 -4.43 26.05
CA ALA A 81 5.36 -5.31 24.98
C ALA A 81 6.89 -5.49 24.99
N ASP A 82 7.34 -6.74 24.95
CA ASP A 82 8.75 -7.10 24.88
C ASP A 82 9.22 -7.08 23.42
N ALA A 83 10.07 -6.10 23.07
CA ALA A 83 10.64 -5.96 21.74
C ALA A 83 11.46 -7.19 21.31
N ALA A 84 11.98 -7.99 22.26
CA ALA A 84 12.69 -9.23 21.96
C ALA A 84 11.75 -10.40 21.60
N LYS A 85 10.42 -10.25 21.80
CA LYS A 85 9.42 -11.29 21.58
C LYS A 85 8.21 -10.79 20.79
N PRO A 86 8.40 -10.26 19.57
CA PRO A 86 7.31 -9.69 18.78
C PRO A 86 6.18 -10.69 18.49
N GLY A 87 6.51 -11.99 18.39
CA GLY A 87 5.50 -13.02 18.16
C GLY A 87 4.54 -13.29 19.33
N GLN A 88 4.78 -12.70 20.51
CA GLN A 88 3.87 -12.76 21.66
C GLN A 88 2.88 -11.58 21.67
N ILE A 89 3.11 -10.55 20.86
CA ILE A 89 2.22 -9.39 20.76
C ILE A 89 0.98 -9.81 19.99
N LYS A 90 -0.19 -9.65 20.59
CA LYS A 90 -1.47 -9.91 19.92
C LYS A 90 -1.93 -8.66 19.18
N LEU A 91 -1.92 -8.69 17.86
CA LEU A 91 -2.35 -7.57 17.03
C LEU A 91 -3.88 -7.40 17.06
N SER A 92 -4.33 -6.15 17.00
CA SER A 92 -5.73 -5.83 16.67
C SER A 92 -5.89 -5.84 15.15
N LEU A 93 -6.36 -6.97 14.60
CA LEU A 93 -6.48 -7.17 13.17
C LEU A 93 -7.72 -6.48 12.59
N PRO A 94 -7.63 -5.88 11.39
CA PRO A 94 -8.76 -5.22 10.75
C PRO A 94 -9.87 -6.21 10.40
N ALA A 95 -11.12 -5.80 10.65
CA ALA A 95 -12.32 -6.55 10.30
C ALA A 95 -12.84 -6.19 8.91
N THR A 96 -13.53 -7.14 8.26
CA THR A 96 -14.12 -6.97 6.92
C THR A 96 -15.23 -5.92 6.88
N GLU A 97 -15.84 -5.59 8.01
CA GLU A 97 -16.87 -4.54 8.11
C GLU A 97 -16.30 -3.15 7.84
N HIS A 98 -15.06 -2.89 8.26
CA HIS A 98 -14.36 -1.62 8.04
C HIS A 98 -13.49 -1.64 6.78
N PHE A 99 -13.07 -2.83 6.36
CA PHE A 99 -12.25 -3.05 5.19
C PHE A 99 -12.93 -4.09 4.29
N PRO A 100 -13.96 -3.70 3.51
CA PRO A 100 -14.80 -4.64 2.77
C PRO A 100 -14.02 -5.43 1.71
N PHE A 101 -12.90 -4.90 1.22
CA PHE A 101 -12.01 -5.59 0.27
C PHE A 101 -11.17 -6.72 0.90
N LEU A 102 -11.18 -6.86 2.24
CA LEU A 102 -10.59 -8.01 2.91
C LEU A 102 -11.53 -9.22 2.84
N LYS A 103 -10.93 -10.38 2.59
CA LYS A 103 -11.55 -11.68 2.84
C LYS A 103 -11.23 -12.18 4.24
N SER A 104 -9.97 -12.04 4.68
CA SER A 104 -9.55 -12.36 6.05
C SER A 104 -8.26 -11.64 6.44
N ALA A 105 -8.03 -11.51 7.73
CA ALA A 105 -6.75 -11.14 8.33
C ALA A 105 -6.40 -12.17 9.41
N ALA A 106 -5.18 -12.69 9.40
CA ALA A 106 -4.72 -13.68 10.36
C ALA A 106 -3.31 -13.35 10.84
N GLN A 107 -3.04 -13.67 12.11
CA GLN A 107 -1.71 -13.55 12.69
C GLN A 107 -1.17 -14.93 13.03
N GLN A 108 0.11 -15.17 12.71
CA GLN A 108 0.87 -16.33 13.18
C GLN A 108 2.24 -15.88 13.67
N GLY A 109 2.47 -15.96 14.98
CA GLY A 109 3.69 -15.42 15.59
C GLY A 109 3.83 -13.93 15.29
N ASN A 110 4.97 -13.53 14.73
CA ASN A 110 5.24 -12.14 14.32
C ASN A 110 4.89 -11.85 12.85
N THR A 111 4.05 -12.69 12.24
CA THR A 111 3.60 -12.53 10.85
C THR A 111 2.11 -12.21 10.83
N VAL A 112 1.71 -11.30 9.95
CA VAL A 112 0.32 -11.02 9.59
C VAL A 112 0.10 -11.33 8.12
N GLU A 113 -0.98 -12.06 7.82
CA GLU A 113 -1.44 -12.35 6.47
C GLU A 113 -2.82 -11.72 6.25
N PHE A 114 -2.94 -10.95 5.18
CA PHE A 114 -4.22 -10.46 4.66
C PHE A 114 -4.54 -11.21 3.37
N THR A 115 -5.76 -11.74 3.27
CA THR A 115 -6.30 -12.27 2.01
C THR A 115 -7.39 -11.35 1.50
N PHE A 116 -7.41 -11.11 0.19
CA PHE A 116 -8.32 -10.15 -0.44
C PHE A 116 -9.41 -10.86 -1.24
N ASN A 117 -10.60 -10.27 -1.24
CA ASN A 117 -11.70 -10.68 -2.11
C ASN A 117 -11.64 -9.92 -3.44
N ASP A 118 -12.71 -10.00 -4.22
CA ASP A 118 -12.83 -9.44 -5.56
C ASP A 118 -13.34 -8.00 -5.62
N ILE A 119 -13.60 -7.34 -4.47
CA ILE A 119 -14.07 -5.95 -4.44
C ILE A 119 -13.05 -5.00 -5.07
N ILE A 120 -11.74 -5.21 -4.86
CA ILE A 120 -10.70 -4.50 -5.61
C ILE A 120 -10.16 -5.49 -6.64
N PRO A 121 -10.48 -5.35 -7.94
CA PRO A 121 -10.11 -6.34 -8.95
C PRO A 121 -8.61 -6.65 -9.00
N GLN A 122 -7.76 -5.64 -8.78
CA GLN A 122 -6.29 -5.76 -8.75
C GLN A 122 -5.77 -6.60 -7.57
N LEU A 123 -6.57 -6.74 -6.50
CA LEU A 123 -6.23 -7.55 -5.33
C LEU A 123 -6.92 -8.92 -5.33
N SER A 124 -7.80 -9.21 -6.29
CA SER A 124 -8.63 -10.41 -6.27
C SER A 124 -7.82 -11.71 -6.14
N GLY A 125 -8.10 -12.48 -5.08
CA GLY A 125 -7.42 -13.74 -4.77
C GLY A 125 -5.95 -13.59 -4.35
N ARG A 126 -5.46 -12.35 -4.20
CA ARG A 126 -4.10 -12.05 -3.76
C ARG A 126 -4.00 -12.11 -2.23
N LYS A 127 -2.77 -12.18 -1.75
CA LYS A 127 -2.45 -12.09 -0.34
C LYS A 127 -1.27 -11.16 -0.09
N LEU A 128 -1.32 -10.48 1.04
CA LEU A 128 -0.26 -9.63 1.55
C LEU A 128 0.24 -10.22 2.86
N VAL A 129 1.53 -10.56 2.91
CA VAL A 129 2.17 -11.12 4.09
C VAL A 129 3.24 -10.15 4.57
N ALA A 130 3.15 -9.75 5.82
CA ALA A 130 4.14 -8.89 6.45
C ALA A 130 4.60 -9.47 7.79
N THR A 131 5.89 -9.35 8.07
CA THR A 131 6.43 -9.58 9.41
C THR A 131 6.43 -8.26 10.16
N PHE A 132 6.27 -8.31 11.48
CA PHE A 132 6.33 -7.14 12.33
C PHE A 132 7.35 -7.28 13.47
N GLY A 133 7.86 -6.13 13.90
CA GLY A 133 8.71 -5.96 15.07
C GLY A 133 8.28 -4.74 15.88
N ILE A 134 9.01 -4.46 16.97
CA ILE A 134 8.89 -3.20 17.70
C ILE A 134 10.11 -2.34 17.40
N GLU A 135 9.87 -1.10 17.01
CA GLU A 135 10.87 -0.04 16.98
C GLU A 135 10.60 0.97 18.10
N LYS A 136 11.65 1.57 18.64
CA LYS A 136 11.50 2.72 19.55
C LYS A 136 11.19 3.95 18.71
N GLY A 137 9.97 4.47 18.85
CA GLY A 137 9.61 5.80 18.42
C GLY A 137 10.17 6.88 19.36
N TYR A 138 9.83 8.13 19.07
CA TYR A 138 10.31 9.29 19.83
C TYR A 138 9.72 9.36 21.25
N SER A 139 8.48 8.89 21.43
CA SER A 139 7.75 8.91 22.69
C SER A 139 7.22 7.54 23.14
N ASP A 140 7.15 6.57 22.23
CA ASP A 140 6.50 5.28 22.42
C ASP A 140 7.12 4.17 21.57
N ASN A 141 6.82 2.92 21.93
CA ASN A 141 7.11 1.78 21.07
C ASN A 141 6.14 1.77 19.89
N GLN A 142 6.63 1.45 18.70
CA GLN A 142 5.84 1.43 17.48
C GLN A 142 6.00 0.11 16.74
N LEU A 143 4.91 -0.35 16.12
CA LEU A 143 4.97 -1.51 15.23
C LEU A 143 5.63 -1.11 13.92
N ALA A 144 6.70 -1.81 13.56
CA ALA A 144 7.35 -1.71 12.27
C ALA A 144 7.05 -2.98 11.45
N PHE A 145 6.69 -2.80 10.19
CA PHE A 145 6.31 -3.89 9.30
C PHE A 145 7.27 -4.00 8.12
N SER A 146 7.60 -5.23 7.76
CA SER A 146 8.40 -5.58 6.59
C SER A 146 7.69 -6.61 5.72
N GLY A 147 7.89 -6.49 4.40
CA GLY A 147 7.30 -7.42 3.43
C GLY A 147 7.87 -8.83 3.53
N SER A 148 7.11 -9.80 3.03
CA SER A 148 7.52 -11.20 2.91
C SER A 148 7.41 -11.67 1.47
N ASP A 149 8.35 -12.52 1.03
CA ASP A 149 8.35 -13.16 -0.31
C ASP A 149 7.13 -14.07 -0.54
N GLN A 150 6.34 -14.35 0.51
CA GLN A 150 5.05 -15.04 0.40
C GLN A 150 3.93 -14.15 -0.12
N THR A 151 4.15 -12.83 -0.21
CA THR A 151 3.18 -11.86 -0.76
C THR A 151 2.95 -12.11 -2.24
N THR A 152 1.68 -12.14 -2.66
CA THR A 152 1.30 -12.26 -4.07
C THR A 152 0.76 -10.95 -4.65
N VAL A 153 0.49 -9.95 -3.80
CA VAL A 153 0.17 -8.58 -4.24
C VAL A 153 1.36 -8.02 -5.04
N PRO A 154 1.11 -7.49 -6.26
CA PRO A 154 2.17 -6.89 -7.08
C PRO A 154 2.92 -5.74 -6.37
N HIS A 155 4.23 -5.64 -6.59
CA HIS A 155 5.09 -4.70 -5.86
C HIS A 155 4.71 -3.23 -6.09
N GLU A 156 4.12 -2.91 -7.24
CA GLU A 156 3.67 -1.58 -7.63
C GLU A 156 2.46 -1.14 -6.82
N LEU A 157 1.80 -2.07 -6.12
CA LEU A 157 0.69 -1.80 -5.21
C LEU A 157 1.15 -1.75 -3.75
N LEU A 158 2.39 -2.14 -3.45
CA LEU A 158 2.91 -2.20 -2.08
C LEU A 158 3.54 -0.87 -1.65
N LEU A 159 3.50 -0.63 -0.34
CA LEU A 159 4.28 0.41 0.30
C LEU A 159 5.75 -0.01 0.33
N TYR A 160 6.67 0.96 0.25
CA TYR A 160 8.10 0.70 0.23
C TYR A 160 8.57 -0.21 1.38
N ASN A 161 8.15 0.09 2.61
CA ASN A 161 8.53 -0.69 3.79
C ASN A 161 7.98 -2.13 3.75
N ILE A 162 6.91 -2.37 3.00
CA ILE A 162 6.24 -3.67 2.85
C ILE A 162 6.64 -4.37 1.55
N LEU A 163 7.61 -3.85 0.80
CA LEU A 163 8.18 -4.58 -0.32
C LEU A 163 8.86 -5.85 0.19
N PRO A 164 8.64 -7.00 -0.47
CA PRO A 164 9.35 -8.23 -0.14
C PRO A 164 10.86 -7.98 -0.30
N PRO A 165 11.72 -8.62 0.51
CA PRO A 165 13.16 -8.46 0.41
C PRO A 165 13.68 -8.65 -1.02
N SER A 166 13.12 -9.61 -1.77
CA SER A 166 13.50 -9.87 -3.16
C SER A 166 13.22 -8.71 -4.14
N ALA A 167 12.36 -7.75 -3.76
CA ALA A 167 11.96 -6.63 -4.59
C ALA A 167 12.55 -5.29 -4.13
N ARG A 168 13.32 -5.27 -3.03
CA ARG A 168 14.06 -4.07 -2.61
C ARG A 168 15.30 -3.99 -3.50
N HIS A 169 15.35 -2.99 -4.37
CA HIS A 169 16.59 -2.69 -5.08
C HIS A 169 17.69 -2.47 -4.05
N ALA A 170 18.85 -3.10 -4.25
CA ALA A 170 20.06 -2.88 -3.44
C ALA A 170 20.65 -1.51 -3.79
N ASP A 171 19.89 -0.44 -3.59
CA ASP A 171 20.36 0.91 -3.84
C ASP A 171 21.06 1.40 -2.57
N ALA A 172 22.37 1.14 -2.54
CA ALA A 172 23.40 1.75 -1.69
C ALA A 172 23.37 1.45 -0.18
N ASP A 173 23.84 0.26 0.19
CA ASP A 173 24.60 0.01 1.44
C ASP A 173 25.98 -0.59 1.08
N THR A 174 26.60 -0.05 0.04
CA THR A 174 28.06 -0.15 -0.18
C THR A 174 28.69 1.22 0.06
N ASP A 175 28.42 1.83 1.21
CA ASP A 175 29.53 2.47 1.91
C ASP A 175 30.19 1.35 2.69
N THR A 176 31.09 0.67 1.99
CA THR A 176 32.06 -0.22 2.60
C THR A 176 32.66 0.49 3.80
N ASP A 177 32.34 -0.05 4.98
CA ASP A 177 33.28 -0.16 6.10
C ASP A 177 34.66 -0.46 5.51
N THR A 178 35.46 0.60 5.37
CA THR A 178 36.91 0.42 5.33
C THR A 178 37.34 0.56 6.78
N ASP A 179 37.09 -0.53 7.53
CA ASP A 179 37.73 -0.74 8.82
C ASP A 179 39.24 -0.54 8.63
N GLY A 180 39.80 0.36 9.42
CA GLY A 180 41.24 0.38 9.61
C GLY A 180 41.65 -0.81 10.46
N ASP A 181 42.74 -1.49 10.07
CA ASP A 181 43.73 -2.01 11.02
C ASP A 181 45.07 -2.32 10.30
N ASN A 182 46.03 -1.40 10.45
CA ASN A 182 47.35 -1.62 11.08
C ASN A 182 48.30 -2.75 10.56
N THR A 183 49.49 -2.39 10.06
CA THR A 183 50.83 -2.59 10.68
C THR A 183 52.02 -2.53 9.69
N THR A 184 53.07 -1.81 10.12
CA THR A 184 54.53 -1.90 9.80
C THR A 184 55.03 -1.86 8.35
N ASP A 185 55.77 -0.81 7.97
CA ASP A 185 57.24 -0.71 8.14
C ASP A 185 57.68 0.78 8.08
#